data_AF-A0A535QLL6-F1
#
_entry.id   AF-A0A535QLL6-F1
#
_cell.length_a   1.000
_cell.length_b   1.000
_cell.length_c   1.000
_cell.angle_alpha   90.00
_cell.angle_beta   90.00
_cell.angle_gamma   90.00
#
_symmetry.space_group_name_H-M   'P 1'
#
loop_
_entity.id
_entity.type
_entity.pdbx_description
1 polymer ?
#
loop_
_entity_poly.entity_id
_entity_poly.type
_entity_poly.pdbx_seq_one_letter_code
_entity_poly.pdbx_strand_id
1 'polypeptide(L)' 'ERVAGRVTAATGEASQARVHFERALEIASGLDSPNDLSRVAFDYAQVLEEQGDPTQALLRYRQAYKSRRAAARLS' A
#
# COMPACT_ATOMS: atom_id res chain seq x y z
N GLU A 1 -8.71 5.66 -4.58
CA GLU A 1 -8.00 4.36 -4.40
C GLU A 1 -7.41 4.15 -3.00
N ARG A 2 -6.26 4.72 -2.59
CA ARG A 2 -5.69 4.44 -1.24
C ARG A 2 -6.65 4.69 -0.07
N VAL A 3 -7.36 5.83 -0.10
CA VAL A 3 -8.34 6.18 0.95
C VAL A 3 -9.51 5.20 0.94
N ALA A 4 -10.04 4.87 -0.24
CA ALA A 4 -11.10 3.88 -0.39
C ALA A 4 -10.66 2.52 0.18
N GLY A 5 -9.43 2.09 -0.11
CA GLY A 5 -8.88 0.84 0.44
C GLY A 5 -8.86 0.80 1.97
N ARG A 6 -8.51 1.90 2.63
CA ARG A 6 -8.59 2.00 4.10
C ARG A 6 -10.02 2.00 4.62
N VAL A 7 -10.94 2.69 3.93
CA VAL A 7 -12.35 2.75 4.33
C VAL A 7 -12.99 1.37 4.23
N THR A 8 -12.85 0.69 3.09
CA THR A 8 -13.41 -0.66 2.89
C THR A 8 -12.76 -1.70 3.80
N ALA A 9 -11.48 -1.51 4.18
CA ALA A 9 -10.85 -2.38 5.18
C ALA A 9 -11.52 -2.22 6.56
N ALA A 10 -11.76 -0.97 6.98
CA ALA A 10 -12.40 -0.67 8.25
C ALA A 10 -13.87 -1.13 8.31
N THR A 11 -14.56 -1.29 7.17
CA THR A 11 -15.92 -1.85 7.10
C THR A 11 -15.96 -3.38 6.99
N GLY A 12 -14.80 -4.05 7.01
CA GLY A 12 -14.71 -5.52 6.93
C GLY A 12 -14.71 -6.08 5.50
N GLU A 13 -14.67 -5.22 4.48
CA GLU A 13 -14.71 -5.59 3.06
C GLU A 13 -13.29 -5.83 2.52
N ALA A 14 -12.62 -6.84 3.06
CA ALA A 14 -11.21 -7.13 2.79
C ALA A 14 -10.88 -7.30 1.29
N SER A 15 -11.77 -7.92 0.51
CA SER A 15 -11.60 -8.12 -0.93
C SER A 15 -11.64 -6.80 -1.70
N GLN A 16 -12.55 -5.88 -1.35
CA GLN A 16 -12.62 -4.56 -1.97
C GLN A 16 -11.43 -3.68 -1.55
N ALA A 17 -11.02 -3.77 -0.28
CA ALA A 17 -9.82 -3.08 0.20
C ALA A 17 -8.60 -3.45 -0.62
N ARG A 18 -8.40 -4.73 -0.89
CA ARG A 18 -7.35 -5.23 -1.75
C ARG A 18 -7.40 -4.61 -3.14
N VAL A 19 -8.56 -4.61 -3.81
CA VAL A 19 -8.72 -4.02 -5.15
C VAL A 19 -8.31 -2.55 -5.16
N HIS A 20 -8.78 -1.77 -4.18
CA HIS A 20 -8.44 -0.36 -4.08
C HIS A 20 -6.95 -0.11 -3.80
N PHE A 21 -6.30 -0.93 -2.97
CA PHE A 21 -4.86 -0.82 -2.74
C PHE A 21 -4.04 -1.22 -3.97
N GLU A 22 -4.41 -2.30 -4.66
CA GLU A 22 -3.73 -2.73 -5.88
C GLU A 22 -3.84 -1.64 -6.97
N ARG A 23 -5.03 -1.05 -7.16
CA ARG A 23 -5.22 0.07 -8.08
C ARG A 23 -4.41 1.31 -7.68
N ALA A 24 -4.35 1.62 -6.38
CA ALA A 24 -3.55 2.74 -5.89
C ALA A 24 -2.05 2.55 -6.15
N LEU A 25 -1.54 1.31 -6.03
CA LEU A 25 -0.15 0.99 -6.35
C LEU A 25 0.14 1.13 -7.85
N GLU A 26 -0.78 0.65 -8.69
CA GLU A 26 -0.68 0.80 -10.14
C GLU A 26 -0.60 2.27 -10.56
N ILE A 27 -1.49 3.11 -10.02
CA ILE A 27 -1.49 4.56 -10.28
C ILE A 27 -0.18 5.20 -9.81
N ALA A 28 0.25 4.92 -8.57
CA ALA A 28 1.49 5.50 -8.03
C ALA A 28 2.73 5.07 -8.82
N SER A 29 2.73 3.83 -9.35
CA SER A 29 3.78 3.34 -10.25
C SER A 29 3.74 4.04 -11.61
N GLY A 30 2.57 4.21 -12.20
CA GLY A 30 2.42 4.88 -13.50
C GLY A 30 2.75 6.38 -13.47
N LEU A 31 2.73 6.99 -12.30
CA LEU A 31 3.14 8.38 -12.06
C LEU A 31 4.62 8.51 -11.67
N ASP A 32 5.38 7.41 -11.63
CA ASP A 32 6.76 7.38 -11.13
C ASP A 32 6.92 8.09 -9.77
N SER A 33 5.93 7.94 -8.88
CA SER A 33 5.91 8.57 -7.56
C SER A 33 6.35 7.59 -6.46
N PRO A 34 7.66 7.53 -6.13
CA PRO A 34 8.15 6.66 -5.07
C PRO A 34 7.60 7.03 -3.69
N ASN A 35 7.24 8.31 -3.47
CA ASN A 35 6.58 8.74 -2.23
C ASN A 35 5.17 8.15 -2.12
N ASP A 36 4.36 8.20 -3.18
CA ASP A 36 3.01 7.64 -3.13
C ASP A 36 3.04 6.11 -3.07
N LEU A 37 3.94 5.46 -3.83
CA LEU A 37 4.18 4.03 -3.73
C LEU A 37 4.51 3.62 -2.29
N SER A 38 5.36 4.39 -1.61
CA SER A 38 5.70 4.12 -0.21
C SER A 38 4.48 4.20 0.70
N ARG A 39 3.66 5.23 0.56
CA ARG A 39 2.49 5.46 1.44
C ARG A 39 1.41 4.41 1.21
N VAL A 40 1.11 4.09 -0.05
CA VAL A 40 0.11 3.07 -0.39
C VAL A 40 0.54 1.71 0.11
N ALA A 41 1.79 1.31 -0.14
CA ALA A 41 2.28 0.00 0.29
C ALA A 41 2.32 -0.14 1.83
N PHE A 42 2.64 0.94 2.55
CA PHE A 42 2.62 0.94 4.01
C PHE A 42 1.20 0.76 4.56
N ASP A 43 0.24 1.56 4.09
CA ASP A 43 -1.15 1.47 4.54
C ASP A 43 -1.75 0.08 4.23
N TYR A 44 -1.42 -0.49 3.06
CA TYR A 44 -1.90 -1.82 2.72
C TYR A 44 -1.28 -2.90 3.62
N ALA A 45 0.00 -2.75 3.98
CA ALA A 45 0.67 -3.67 4.89
C ALA A 45 -0.01 -3.70 6.28
N GLN A 46 -0.37 -2.54 6.81
CA GLN A 46 -1.08 -2.44 8.10
C GLN A 46 -2.43 -3.16 8.04
N VAL A 47 -3.19 -2.96 6.96
CA VAL A 47 -4.47 -3.64 6.76
C VAL A 47 -4.31 -5.16 6.67
N LEU A 48 -3.27 -5.65 5.97
CA LEU A 48 -3.00 -7.09 5.87
C LEU A 48 -2.62 -7.70 7.23
N GLU A 49 -1.88 -6.96 8.04
CA GLU A 49 -1.52 -7.36 9.40
C GLU A 49 -2.76 -7.44 10.31
N GLU A 50 -3.64 -6.44 10.26
CA GLU A 50 -4.93 -6.42 10.97
C GLU A 50 -5.85 -7.57 10.53
N GLN A 51 -5.75 -8.01 9.28
CA GLN A 51 -6.49 -9.13 8.72
C GLN A 51 -5.85 -10.51 9.01
N GLY A 52 -4.71 -10.55 9.70
CA GLY A 52 -4.02 -11.79 10.03
C GLY A 52 -3.22 -12.40 8.89
N ASP A 53 -2.82 -11.61 7.88
CA ASP A 53 -1.90 -12.01 6.81
C ASP A 53 -0.52 -11.30 6.95
N PRO A 54 0.29 -11.68 7.96
CA PRO A 54 1.59 -11.07 8.21
C PRO A 54 2.61 -11.36 7.08
N THR A 55 2.42 -12.45 6.34
CA THR A 55 3.30 -12.81 5.22
C THR A 55 3.15 -11.80 4.08
N GLN A 56 1.92 -11.48 3.68
CA GLN A 56 1.69 -10.44 2.68
C GLN A 56 2.00 -9.05 3.22
N ALA A 57 1.68 -8.77 4.50
CA ALA A 57 2.05 -7.51 5.13
C ALA A 57 3.56 -7.23 5.03
N LEU A 58 4.40 -8.22 5.34
CA LEU A 58 5.86 -8.10 5.25
C LEU A 58 6.33 -7.75 3.83
N LEU A 59 5.72 -8.33 2.80
CA LEU A 59 6.04 -8.00 1.41
C LEU A 59 5.72 -6.53 1.10
N ARG A 60 4.57 -6.04 1.56
CA ARG A 60 4.15 -4.65 1.36
C ARG A 60 4.98 -3.66 2.18
N TYR A 61 5.36 -3.99 3.41
CA TYR A 61 6.29 -3.18 4.21
C TYR A 61 7.66 -3.07 3.53
N ARG A 62 8.20 -4.17 2.98
CA ARG A 62 9.46 -4.15 2.23
C ARG A 62 9.36 -3.28 0.97
N GLN A 63 8.23 -3.33 0.27
CA GLN A 63 7.98 -2.46 -0.88
C GLN A 63 7.98 -0.98 -0.44
N ALA A 64 7.26 -0.65 0.64
CA ALA A 64 7.21 0.71 1.17
C ALA A 64 8.61 1.25 1.51
N TYR A 65 9.42 0.45 2.21
CA TYR A 65 10.80 0.80 2.57
C TYR A 65 11.67 1.07 1.34
N LYS A 66 11.60 0.20 0.31
CA LYS A 66 12.37 0.37 -0.92
C LYS A 66 11.97 1.66 -1.65
N SER A 67 10.67 1.94 -1.78
CA SER A 67 10.17 3.16 -2.43
C SER A 67 10.58 4.43 -1.69
N ARG A 68 10.48 4.44 -0.35
CA ARG A 68 10.97 5.57 0.46
C ARG A 68 12.46 5.82 0.28
N ARG A 69 13.27 4.76 0.19
CA ARG A 69 14.69 4.90 -0.12
C ARG A 69 14.96 5.42 -1.53
N ALA A 70 14.10 5.12 -2.50
CA ALA A 70 14.21 5.68 -3.84
C ALA A 70 13.88 7.18 -3.82
N ALA A 71 12.78 7.57 -3.17
CA ALA A 71 12.39 8.97 -3.01
C ALA A 71 13.50 9.82 -2.36
N ALA A 72 14.11 9.33 -1.28
CA ALA A 72 15.18 10.03 -0.58
C ALA A 72 16.49 10.19 -1.38
N ARG A 73 16.64 9.48 -2.51
CA ARG A 73 17.79 9.67 -3.42
C ARG A 73 17.51 10.68 -4.53
N LEU A 74 16.24 11.04 -4.73
CA LEU A 74 15.78 11.99 -5.76
C LEU A 74 15.57 13.40 -5.20
N SER A 75 15.62 13.56 -3.88
CA SER A 75 15.57 14.83 -3.15
C SER A 75 16.96 15.41 -2.93
#